data_AF-A0A8I0T318-F1
#
_entry.id   AF-A0A8I0T318-F1
#
_cell.length_a   1.000
_cell.length_b   1.000
_cell.length_c   1.000
_cell.angle_alpha   90.00
_cell.angle_beta   90.00
_cell.angle_gamma   90.00
#
_symmetry.space_group_name_H-M   'P 1'
#
loop_
_entity.id
_entity.type
_entity.pdbx_description
1 polymer ?
#
loop_
_entity_poly.entity_id
_entity_poly.type
_entity_poly.pdbx_seq_one_letter_code
_entity_poly.pdbx_strand_id
1 'polypeptide(L)' 'MFNEEKIPFDQQIGIALFFADLDIIQRGNALLYLQKHRIVSGANTIELTVKDLPKFAGVDPFVKLVDKKAADNIKSL' A
#
# COMPACT_ATOMS: atom_id res chain seq x y z
N MET A 1 -22.29 -17.44 12.91
CA MET A 1 -22.29 -16.78 11.59
C MET A 1 -21.83 -15.36 11.83
N PHE A 2 -20.70 -14.92 11.26
CA PHE A 2 -20.29 -13.52 11.36
C PHE A 2 -21.11 -12.72 10.36
N ASN A 3 -21.81 -11.69 10.82
CA ASN A 3 -22.41 -10.72 9.92
C ASN A 3 -21.31 -9.74 9.50
N GLU A 4 -20.95 -9.76 8.23
CA GLU A 4 -20.07 -8.74 7.63
C GLU A 4 -20.95 -7.57 7.17
N GLU A 5 -20.62 -6.36 7.61
CA GLU A 5 -21.29 -5.14 7.20
C GLU A 5 -20.29 -4.20 6.52
N LYS A 6 -20.68 -3.61 5.41
CA LYS A 6 -19.86 -2.64 4.69
C LYS A 6 -19.94 -1.28 5.38
N ILE A 7 -18.90 -0.93 6.14
CA ILE A 7 -18.77 0.40 6.75
C ILE A 7 -18.00 1.36 5.84
N PRO A 8 -18.25 2.68 5.90
CA PRO A 8 -17.40 3.68 5.27
C PRO A 8 -15.96 3.59 5.78
N PHE A 9 -15.00 3.67 4.87
CA PHE A 9 -13.57 3.71 5.17
C PHE A 9 -13.08 5.16 5.11
N ASP A 10 -12.34 5.60 6.12
CA ASP A 10 -11.66 6.90 6.19
C ASP A 10 -10.50 6.82 7.20
N GLN A 11 -9.30 6.51 6.71
CA GLN A 11 -8.15 6.25 7.58
C GLN A 11 -6.82 6.72 6.96
N GLN A 12 -5.81 6.91 7.82
CA GLN A 12 -4.44 7.20 7.42
C GLN A 12 -3.67 5.91 7.15
N ILE A 13 -3.54 5.54 5.88
CA ILE A 13 -2.94 4.28 5.44
C ILE A 13 -1.55 4.51 4.89
N GLY A 14 -0.62 3.62 5.22
CA GLY A 14 0.74 3.66 4.68
C GLY A 14 0.73 3.35 3.20
N ILE A 15 1.22 4.28 2.38
CA ILE A 15 1.47 4.08 0.96
C ILE A 15 2.98 4.01 0.76
N ALA A 16 3.43 2.99 0.03
CA ALA A 16 4.83 2.82 -0.30
C ALA A 16 5.07 2.72 -1.81
N LEU A 17 6.25 3.18 -2.22
CA LEU A 17 6.80 2.93 -3.54
C LEU A 17 8.12 2.19 -3.39
N PHE A 18 8.39 1.27 -4.30
CA PHE A 18 9.57 0.40 -4.25
C PHE A 18 10.35 0.44 -5.57
N PHE A 19 11.68 0.38 -5.48
CA PHE A 19 12.58 0.36 -6.63
C PHE A 19 12.99 -1.05 -7.08
N ALA A 20 12.56 -2.12 -6.38
CA ALA A 20 13.07 -3.48 -6.57
C ALA A 20 11.98 -4.53 -6.81
N ASP A 21 12.40 -5.71 -7.26
CA ASP A 21 11.53 -6.87 -7.48
C ASP A 21 11.03 -7.45 -6.14
N LEU A 22 9.90 -8.17 -6.15
CA LEU A 22 9.17 -8.63 -4.94
C LEU A 22 10.06 -9.34 -3.89
N ASP A 23 11.06 -10.09 -4.34
CA ASP A 23 12.01 -10.81 -3.48
C ASP A 23 12.91 -9.88 -2.64
N ILE A 24 13.16 -8.66 -3.12
CA ILE A 24 13.97 -7.64 -2.43
C ILE A 24 13.10 -6.82 -1.48
N ILE A 25 11.83 -6.61 -1.82
CA ILE A 25 10.85 -5.91 -0.97
C ILE A 25 10.69 -6.60 0.38
N GLN A 26 10.63 -7.94 0.39
CA GLN A 26 10.55 -8.72 1.63
C GLN A 26 11.78 -8.60 2.54
N ARG A 27 12.92 -8.12 2.02
CA ARG A 27 14.18 -7.96 2.76
C ARG A 27 14.44 -6.53 3.26
N GLY A 28 13.48 -5.61 3.11
CA GLY A 28 13.51 -4.27 3.72
C GLY A 28 14.37 -3.21 3.03
N ASN A 29 15.12 -3.56 1.98
CA ASN A 29 16.06 -2.65 1.29
C ASN A 29 15.56 -2.17 -0.08
N ALA A 30 14.24 -2.13 -0.32
CA ALA A 30 13.65 -1.77 -1.62
C ALA A 30 12.84 -0.47 -1.61
N LEU A 31 12.77 0.22 -0.47
CA LEU A 31 11.80 1.30 -0.24
C LEU A 31 12.27 2.63 -0.81
N LEU A 32 11.52 3.20 -1.74
CA LEU A 32 11.73 4.55 -2.28
C LEU A 32 10.91 5.59 -1.51
N TYR A 33 9.71 5.21 -1.09
CA TYR A 33 8.76 6.08 -0.41
C TYR A 33 7.97 5.29 0.63
N LEU A 34 7.71 5.89 1.79
CA LEU A 34 6.72 5.41 2.75
C LEU A 34 6.18 6.57 3.58
N GLN A 35 4.92 6.93 3.36
CA GLN A 35 4.21 7.86 4.22
C GLN A 35 2.74 7.48 4.33
N LYS A 36 2.07 7.99 5.36
CA LYS A 36 0.62 7.81 5.51
C LYS A 36 -0.12 8.82 4.64
N HIS A 37 -1.17 8.34 4.00
CA HIS A 37 -2.14 9.15 3.24
C HIS A 37 -3.54 8.85 3.71
N ARG A 38 -4.41 9.86 3.64
CA ARG A 38 -5.84 9.66 3.89
C ARG A 38 -6.42 8.86 2.72
N ILE A 39 -7.03 7.73 3.03
CA ILE A 39 -7.75 6.89 2.07
C ILE A 39 -9.21 6.84 2.51
N VAL A 40 -10.11 7.10 1.58
CA VAL A 40 -11.55 7.03 1.81
C VAL A 40 -12.20 5.92 0.97
N SER A 41 -13.43 5.54 1.29
CA SER A 41 -14.23 4.63 0.47
C SER A 41 -14.28 5.06 -1.00
N GLY A 42 -14.13 4.10 -1.92
CA GLY A 42 -14.25 4.32 -3.36
C GLY A 42 -12.90 4.59 -4.03
N ALA A 43 -12.93 5.31 -5.15
CA ALA A 43 -11.73 5.66 -5.91
C ALA A 43 -10.96 6.77 -5.20
N ASN A 44 -9.64 6.61 -5.11
CA ASN A 44 -8.72 7.60 -4.57
C ASN A 44 -7.63 7.87 -5.63
N THR A 45 -7.18 9.11 -5.74
CA THR A 45 -6.03 9.50 -6.57
C THR A 45 -4.99 10.13 -5.67
N ILE A 46 -3.75 9.65 -5.77
CA ILE A 46 -2.60 10.15 -5.01
C ILE A 46 -1.50 10.47 -6.01
N GLU A 47 -1.06 11.73 -6.03
CA GLU A 47 0.03 12.19 -6.89
C GLU A 47 1.29 12.36 -6.05
N LEU A 48 2.37 11.69 -6.47
CA LEU A 48 3.64 11.68 -5.75
C LEU A 48 4.77 12.06 -6.71
N THR A 49 5.60 13.02 -6.29
CA THR A 49 6.88 13.30 -6.95
C THR A 49 7.99 12.57 -6.21
N VAL A 50 8.73 11.71 -6.91
CA VAL A 50 9.82 10.91 -6.36
C VAL A 50 11.10 11.10 -7.16
N LYS A 51 12.25 10.80 -6.53
CA LYS A 51 13.57 11.00 -7.12
C LYS A 51 13.94 9.96 -8.17
N ASP A 52 13.41 8.75 -8.03
CA ASP A 52 13.72 7.60 -8.88
C ASP A 52 12.42 6.96 -9.39
N LEU A 53 12.48 6.26 -10.53
CA LEU A 53 11.30 5.59 -11.10
C LEU A 53 10.90 4.36 -10.25
N PRO A 54 9.69 4.32 -9.67
CA PRO A 54 9.23 3.16 -8.92
C PRO A 54 8.79 2.02 -9.85
N LYS A 55 8.97 0.78 -9.41
CA LYS A 55 8.49 -0.43 -10.09
C LYS A 55 7.19 -0.99 -9.50
N PHE A 56 7.00 -0.79 -8.20
CA PHE A 56 5.85 -1.27 -7.46
C PHE A 56 5.30 -0.18 -6.55
N ALA A 57 3.99 -0.22 -6.34
CA ALA A 57 3.28 0.57 -5.36
C ALA A 57 2.55 -0.35 -4.38
N GLY A 58 2.44 0.06 -3.13
CA GLY A 58 1.71 -0.69 -2.11
C GLY A 58 0.82 0.17 -1.24
N VAL A 59 -0.36 -0.35 -0.92
CA VAL A 59 -1.34 0.18 0.04
C VAL A 59 -1.38 -0.75 1.25
N ASP A 60 -1.01 -0.24 2.43
CA ASP A 60 -0.71 -1.08 3.60
C ASP A 60 0.29 -2.22 3.31
N PRO A 61 1.48 -1.91 2.78
CA PRO A 61 2.45 -2.92 2.34
C PRO A 61 3.01 -3.78 3.48
N PHE A 62 2.85 -3.35 4.74
CA PHE A 62 3.31 -4.06 5.94
C PHE A 62 2.16 -4.73 6.70
N VAL A 63 0.98 -4.83 6.09
CA VAL A 63 -0.15 -5.65 6.56
C VAL A 63 -0.59 -5.29 7.99
N LYS A 64 -0.69 -3.98 8.26
CA LYS A 64 -1.10 -3.43 9.56
C LYS A 64 -2.62 -3.49 9.75
N LEU A 65 -3.40 -3.57 8.67
CA LEU A 65 -4.85 -3.72 8.69
C LEU A 65 -5.27 -5.18 8.93
N VAL A 66 -6.58 -5.41 9.07
CA VAL A 66 -7.14 -6.72 9.38
C VAL A 66 -6.90 -7.73 8.25
N ASP A 67 -6.97 -7.30 6.99
CA ASP A 67 -6.66 -8.18 5.86
C ASP A 67 -5.18 -8.56 5.85
N LYS A 68 -4.91 -9.87 5.90
CA LYS A 68 -3.57 -10.43 5.99
C LYS A 68 -3.01 -10.92 4.65
N LYS A 69 -3.73 -10.75 3.54
CA LYS A 69 -3.27 -11.14 2.20
C LYS A 69 -2.30 -10.12 1.61
N ALA A 70 -1.05 -10.17 2.07
CA ALA A 70 0.01 -9.24 1.67
C ALA A 70 0.21 -9.10 0.15
N ALA A 71 -0.04 -10.16 -0.62
CA ALA A 71 0.16 -10.18 -2.07
C ALA A 71 -0.77 -9.21 -2.84
N ASP A 72 -1.93 -8.88 -2.28
CA ASP A 72 -2.89 -7.98 -2.93
C ASP A 72 -2.64 -6.50 -2.58
N ASN A 73 -1.87 -6.26 -1.52
CA ASN A 73 -1.50 -4.92 -1.05
C ASN A 73 -0.41 -4.27 -1.90
N ILE A 74 0.27 -5.01 -2.77
CA ILE A 74 1.38 -4.52 -3.62
C ILE A 74 1.11 -4.88 -5.08
N LYS A 75 1.25 -3.91 -5.99
CA LYS A 75 1.07 -4.07 -7.43
C LYS A 75 2.23 -3.45 -8.21
N SER A 76 2.55 -4.05 -9.36
CA SER A 76 3.49 -3.48 -10.33
C SER A 76 2.88 -2.25 -11.00
N LEU A 77 3.71 -1.27 -11.31
CA LEU A 77 3.36 -0.07 -12.08
C LEU A 77 3.57 -0.26 -13.58
#